data_AF-J0JAM6-F1
#
_entry.id   AF-J0JAM6-F1
#
_cell.length_a   1.000
_cell.length_b   1.000
_cell.length_c   1.000
_cell.angle_alpha   90.00
_cell.angle_beta   90.00
_cell.angle_gamma   90.00
#
_symmetry.space_group_name_H-M   'P 1'
#
loop_
_entity.id
_entity.type
_entity.pdbx_description
1 polymer ?
#
loop_
_entity_poly.entity_id
_entity_poly.type
_entity_poly.pdbx_seq_one_letter_code
_entity_poly.pdbx_strand_id
1 'polypeptide(L)'
;MYKVADIFCGAGGLSYGFSAQPYFELIWANDIDKDAILSYQANHKEAQTILCDIVQLHCHNLPCVSIDILLGGPPCQSYSTLGKRKMDEKANLFKEYLRLLDLVKPKIFVFENVVGLMSMQKGQLFKQICNAFKERGYILENAILNALDYGVPQIREEVF
;
A
#
# COMPACT_ATOMS: atom_id res chain seq x y z
N MET A 1 19.48 2.17 -9.26
CA MET A 1 18.05 2.53 -9.23
C MET A 1 17.39 1.54 -8.27
N TYR A 2 16.59 2.02 -7.33
CA TYR A 2 15.81 1.18 -6.41
C TYR A 2 14.54 0.74 -7.11
N LYS A 3 14.27 -0.56 -7.08
CA LYS A 3 13.13 -1.17 -7.75
C LYS A 3 11.90 -1.10 -6.87
N VAL A 4 10.82 -0.55 -7.40
CA VAL A 4 9.59 -0.24 -6.68
C VAL A 4 8.44 -1.07 -7.23
N ALA A 5 7.62 -1.59 -6.32
CA ALA A 5 6.32 -2.15 -6.64
C ALA A 5 5.22 -1.45 -5.85
N ASP A 6 4.00 -1.39 -6.40
CA ASP A 6 2.87 -0.69 -5.77
C ASP A 6 1.62 -1.58 -5.75
N ILE A 7 1.17 -1.97 -4.57
CA ILE A 7 -0.05 -2.77 -4.37
C ILE A 7 -1.18 -1.87 -3.89
N PHE A 8 -2.41 -2.11 -4.37
CA PHE A 8 -3.52 -1.16 -4.22
C PHE A 8 -3.21 0.19 -4.88
N CYS A 9 -2.61 0.14 -6.07
CA CYS A 9 -1.97 1.31 -6.68
C CYS A 9 -2.97 2.41 -7.10
N GLY A 10 -4.25 2.08 -7.26
CA GLY A 10 -5.25 2.97 -7.82
C GLY A 10 -4.77 3.55 -9.17
N ALA A 11 -5.00 4.85 -9.37
CA ALA A 11 -4.51 5.57 -10.55
C ALA A 11 -2.98 5.84 -10.53
N GLY A 12 -2.26 5.45 -9.46
CA GLY A 12 -0.81 5.55 -9.36
C GLY A 12 -0.28 6.87 -8.79
N GLY A 13 -1.03 7.52 -7.90
CA GLY A 13 -0.60 8.78 -7.26
C GLY A 13 0.66 8.60 -6.39
N LEU A 14 0.69 7.55 -5.56
CA LEU A 14 1.86 7.23 -4.74
C LEU A 14 3.06 6.83 -5.62
N SER A 15 2.84 5.95 -6.60
CA SER A 15 3.81 5.61 -7.64
C SER A 15 4.41 6.83 -8.35
N TYR A 16 3.62 7.85 -8.68
CA TYR A 16 4.10 9.07 -9.34
C TYR A 16 5.11 9.86 -8.50
N GLY A 17 4.88 9.97 -7.19
CA GLY A 17 5.83 10.62 -6.30
C GLY A 17 7.22 9.97 -6.34
N PHE A 18 7.26 8.65 -6.46
CA PHE A 18 8.51 7.88 -6.61
C PHE A 18 9.08 8.01 -8.03
N SER A 19 8.29 7.78 -9.09
CA SER A 19 8.80 7.83 -10.47
C SER A 19 9.27 9.20 -10.92
N ALA A 20 8.80 10.28 -10.27
CA ALA A 20 9.31 11.62 -10.48
C ALA A 20 10.79 11.80 -10.04
N GLN A 21 11.37 10.83 -9.33
CA GLN A 21 12.76 10.85 -8.88
C GLN A 21 13.63 9.86 -9.69
N PRO A 22 14.83 10.25 -10.12
CA PRO A 22 15.66 9.46 -11.04
C PRO A 22 16.25 8.18 -10.43
N TYR A 23 16.12 8.00 -9.12
CA TYR A 23 16.66 6.86 -8.39
C TYR A 23 15.63 5.74 -8.16
N PHE A 24 14.37 5.90 -8.55
CA PHE A 24 13.33 4.89 -8.43
C PHE A 24 12.88 4.37 -9.80
N GLU A 25 12.70 3.05 -9.90
CA GLU A 25 12.22 2.34 -11.08
C GLU A 25 10.92 1.63 -10.73
N LEU A 26 9.80 1.99 -11.36
CA LEU A 26 8.53 1.28 -11.16
C LEU A 26 8.54 -0.03 -11.96
N ILE A 27 8.58 -1.17 -11.28
CA ILE A 27 8.64 -2.48 -11.94
C ILE A 27 7.24 -3.02 -12.22
N TRP A 28 6.39 -3.01 -11.20
CA TRP A 28 5.02 -3.50 -11.34
C TRP A 28 4.06 -2.85 -10.35
N ALA A 29 2.79 -2.85 -10.71
CA ALA A 29 1.72 -2.36 -9.86
C ALA A 29 0.48 -3.25 -9.95
N ASN A 30 -0.29 -3.32 -8.86
CA ASN A 30 -1.51 -4.12 -8.79
C ASN A 30 -2.68 -3.30 -8.26
N ASP A 31 -3.82 -3.48 -8.93
CA ASP A 31 -5.12 -3.09 -8.44
C ASP A 31 -6.18 -4.07 -8.96
N ILE A 32 -7.31 -4.13 -8.27
CA ILE A 32 -8.48 -4.90 -8.68
C ILE A 32 -9.38 -4.11 -9.63
N ASP A 33 -9.31 -2.78 -9.57
CA ASP A 33 -10.13 -1.89 -10.39
C ASP A 33 -9.53 -1.69 -11.78
N LYS A 34 -10.31 -2.05 -12.81
CA LYS A 34 -9.88 -1.97 -14.21
C LYS A 34 -9.63 -0.54 -14.67
N ASP A 35 -10.47 0.42 -14.25
CA ASP A 35 -10.36 1.81 -14.70
C ASP A 35 -9.18 2.51 -14.03
N ALA A 36 -8.89 2.14 -12.78
CA ALA A 36 -7.67 2.51 -12.08
C ALA A 36 -6.43 1.99 -12.82
N ILE A 37 -6.39 0.71 -13.19
CA ILE A 37 -5.28 0.14 -13.98
C ILE A 37 -5.11 0.83 -15.33
N LEU A 38 -6.20 1.10 -16.06
CA LEU A 38 -6.13 1.83 -17.33
C LEU A 38 -5.53 3.24 -17.13
N SER A 39 -5.93 3.92 -16.06
CA SER A 39 -5.38 5.23 -15.69
C SER A 39 -3.90 5.12 -15.30
N TYR A 40 -3.52 4.10 -14.54
CA TYR A 40 -2.13 3.84 -14.15
C TYR A 40 -1.25 3.63 -15.38
N GLN A 41 -1.65 2.74 -16.30
CA GLN A 41 -0.92 2.44 -17.54
C GLN A 41 -0.71 3.67 -18.43
N ALA A 42 -1.69 4.57 -18.48
CA ALA A 42 -1.57 5.80 -19.26
C ALA A 42 -0.44 6.72 -18.76
N ASN A 43 -0.13 6.67 -17.46
CA ASN A 43 0.84 7.55 -16.80
C ASN A 43 2.19 6.86 -16.50
N HIS A 44 2.19 5.54 -16.29
CA HIS A 44 3.34 4.74 -15.85
C HIS A 44 3.65 3.62 -16.85
N LYS A 45 4.02 4.00 -18.09
CA LYS A 45 4.13 3.08 -19.24
C LYS A 45 5.18 1.99 -19.10
N GLU A 46 6.18 2.19 -18.26
CA GLU A 46 7.29 1.25 -18.07
C GLU A 46 6.97 0.16 -17.05
N ALA A 47 6.01 0.41 -16.16
CA ALA A 47 5.62 -0.53 -15.12
C ALA A 47 4.64 -1.57 -15.65
N GLN A 48 4.86 -2.84 -15.32
CA GLN A 48 3.90 -3.90 -15.61
C GLN A 48 2.71 -3.80 -14.65
N THR A 49 1.51 -3.56 -15.15
CA THR A 49 0.29 -3.59 -14.32
C THR A 49 -0.32 -4.99 -14.26
N ILE A 50 -0.78 -5.39 -13.08
CA ILE A 50 -1.43 -6.67 -12.80
C ILE A 50 -2.86 -6.39 -12.32
N LEU A 51 -3.84 -6.59 -13.20
CA LEU A 51 -5.27 -6.44 -12.87
C LEU A 51 -5.80 -7.72 -12.24
N CYS A 52 -5.84 -7.78 -10.91
CA CYS A 52 -6.46 -8.87 -10.17
C CYS A 52 -6.72 -8.47 -8.73
N ASP A 53 -7.56 -9.25 -8.05
CA ASP A 53 -7.62 -9.20 -6.59
C ASP A 53 -6.26 -9.57 -5.99
N ILE A 54 -5.83 -8.84 -4.97
CA ILE A 54 -4.55 -9.05 -4.30
C ILE A 54 -4.41 -10.47 -3.73
N VAL A 55 -5.52 -11.14 -3.37
CA VAL A 55 -5.50 -12.53 -2.87
C VAL A 55 -4.97 -13.51 -3.93
N GLN A 56 -5.02 -13.15 -5.21
CA GLN A 56 -4.55 -13.96 -6.33
C GLN A 56 -3.08 -13.70 -6.67
N LEU A 57 -2.44 -12.70 -6.06
CA LEU A 57 -1.03 -12.42 -6.28
C LEU A 57 -0.15 -13.47 -5.59
N HIS A 58 0.36 -14.41 -6.37
CA HIS A 58 1.32 -15.41 -5.93
C HIS A 58 2.65 -15.28 -6.68
N CYS A 59 3.67 -16.03 -6.27
CA CYS A 59 5.01 -15.97 -6.87
C CYS A 59 5.04 -16.11 -8.39
N HIS A 60 4.12 -16.90 -8.98
CA HIS A 60 4.08 -17.16 -10.42
C HIS A 60 3.40 -16.04 -11.23
N ASN A 61 2.68 -15.13 -10.56
CA ASN A 61 2.02 -13.98 -11.19
C ASN A 61 2.82 -12.69 -11.04
N LEU A 62 3.88 -12.71 -10.22
CA LEU A 62 4.75 -11.57 -10.02
C LEU A 62 5.94 -11.63 -10.99
N PRO A 63 6.44 -10.48 -11.47
CA PRO A 63 7.69 -10.44 -12.22
C PRO A 63 8.82 -11.10 -11.43
N CYS A 64 9.65 -11.90 -12.12
CA CYS A 64 10.81 -12.57 -11.52
C CYS A 64 11.98 -11.57 -11.36
N VAL A 65 11.74 -10.53 -10.57
CA VAL A 65 12.66 -9.42 -10.32
C VAL A 65 12.57 -9.06 -8.83
N SER A 66 13.73 -8.87 -8.19
CA SER A 66 13.79 -8.40 -6.81
C SER A 66 13.26 -6.98 -6.67
N ILE A 67 12.41 -6.74 -5.67
CA ILE A 67 11.88 -5.42 -5.34
C ILE A 67 12.59 -4.88 -4.11
N ASP A 68 13.09 -3.64 -4.19
CA ASP A 68 13.71 -2.95 -3.06
C ASP A 68 12.66 -2.27 -2.16
N ILE A 69 11.60 -1.73 -2.76
CA ILE A 69 10.56 -0.95 -2.08
C ILE A 69 9.17 -1.43 -2.46
N LEU A 70 8.34 -1.77 -1.47
CA LEU A 70 6.91 -2.09 -1.68
C LEU A 70 6.03 -0.97 -1.14
N LEU A 71 5.26 -0.35 -2.02
CA LEU A 71 4.27 0.68 -1.69
C LEU A 71 2.90 0.03 -1.51
N GLY A 72 2.03 0.63 -0.70
CA GLY A 72 0.60 0.39 -0.81
C GLY A 72 -0.26 1.03 0.27
N GLY A 73 -1.48 1.38 -0.12
CA GLY A 73 -2.52 1.93 0.75
C GLY A 73 -3.72 1.00 0.84
N PRO A 74 -3.66 -0.09 1.63
CA PRO A 74 -4.80 -1.01 1.73
C PRO A 74 -6.03 -0.30 2.32
N PRO A 75 -7.23 -0.53 1.77
CA PRO A 75 -8.41 0.24 2.14
C PRO A 75 -8.83 0.01 3.59
N CYS A 76 -9.04 1.11 4.32
CA CYS A 76 -9.34 1.13 5.76
C CYS A 76 -10.77 0.71 6.15
N GLN A 77 -11.66 0.48 5.18
CA GLN A 77 -13.12 0.46 5.37
C GLN A 77 -13.67 -0.72 6.22
N SER A 78 -12.81 -1.60 6.74
CA SER A 78 -13.19 -2.80 7.51
C SER A 78 -13.46 -2.57 8.99
N TYR A 79 -12.96 -1.47 9.57
CA TYR A 79 -12.82 -1.38 11.01
C TYR A 79 -13.73 -0.33 11.65
N SER A 80 -14.60 0.33 10.87
CA SER A 80 -15.63 1.22 11.39
C SER A 80 -16.75 0.42 12.06
N THR A 81 -16.79 0.51 13.39
CA THR A 81 -17.87 0.07 14.27
C THR A 81 -19.26 0.49 13.78
N LEU A 82 -20.03 -0.43 13.18
CA LEU A 82 -21.50 -0.42 13.17
C LEU A 82 -22.00 -1.82 12.73
N GLY A 83 -22.41 -2.65 13.69
CA GLY A 83 -23.28 -3.81 13.42
C GLY A 83 -22.62 -5.19 13.47
N LYS A 84 -23.10 -5.98 14.43
CA LYS A 84 -23.13 -7.46 14.51
C LYS A 84 -22.53 -8.25 13.32
N ARG A 85 -21.58 -9.14 13.67
CA ARG A 85 -21.30 -10.44 13.02
C ARG A 85 -21.00 -10.40 11.52
N LYS A 86 -19.74 -10.15 11.20
CA LYS A 86 -18.83 -11.11 10.54
C LYS A 86 -17.44 -10.48 10.48
N MET A 87 -16.42 -11.30 10.61
CA MET A 87 -15.02 -10.93 10.46
C MET A 87 -14.73 -10.81 8.95
N ASP A 88 -15.51 -9.96 8.26
CA ASP A 88 -15.74 -9.95 6.82
C ASP A 88 -14.54 -9.38 6.07
N GLU A 89 -13.93 -10.22 5.21
CA GLU A 89 -13.14 -9.99 3.99
C GLU A 89 -12.13 -8.83 3.88
N LYS A 90 -12.35 -7.67 4.51
CA LYS A 90 -11.48 -6.49 4.43
C LYS A 90 -10.39 -6.46 5.51
N ALA A 91 -10.62 -7.05 6.69
CA ALA A 91 -9.52 -7.39 7.62
C ALA A 91 -8.53 -8.40 6.99
N ASN A 92 -8.92 -9.01 5.87
CA ASN A 92 -8.05 -9.84 5.05
C ASN A 92 -7.02 -9.01 4.28
N LEU A 93 -7.33 -7.79 3.83
CA LEU A 93 -6.44 -7.03 2.94
C LEU A 93 -5.14 -6.58 3.63
N PHE A 94 -5.20 -6.27 4.93
CA PHE A 94 -3.98 -6.08 5.72
C PHE A 94 -3.16 -7.37 5.82
N LYS A 95 -3.81 -8.52 6.00
CA LYS A 95 -3.10 -9.83 5.99
C LYS A 95 -2.50 -10.12 4.61
N GLU A 96 -3.16 -9.73 3.54
CA GLU A 96 -2.62 -9.84 2.17
C GLU A 96 -1.42 -8.92 1.95
N TYR A 97 -1.45 -7.69 2.49
CA TYR A 97 -0.28 -6.80 2.52
C TYR A 97 0.89 -7.47 3.24
N LEU A 98 0.66 -8.03 4.44
CA LEU A 98 1.67 -8.77 5.19
C LEU A 98 2.17 -10.01 4.42
N ARG A 99 1.28 -10.76 3.77
CA ARG A 99 1.64 -11.92 2.94
C ARG A 99 2.53 -11.50 1.78
N LEU A 100 2.26 -10.35 1.15
CA LEU A 100 3.11 -9.83 0.09
C LEU A 100 4.44 -9.30 0.60
N LEU A 101 4.52 -8.73 1.81
CA LEU A 101 5.81 -8.46 2.44
C LEU A 101 6.64 -9.74 2.63
N ASP A 102 5.99 -10.83 3.07
CA ASP A 102 6.67 -12.12 3.28
C ASP A 102 7.10 -12.78 1.96
N LEU A 103 6.34 -12.53 0.88
CA LEU A 103 6.62 -13.06 -0.46
C LEU A 103 7.70 -12.26 -1.19
N VAL A 104 7.56 -10.93 -1.21
CA VAL A 104 8.41 -10.00 -1.95
C VAL A 104 9.71 -9.71 -1.19
N LYS A 105 9.66 -9.69 0.14
CA LYS A 105 10.78 -9.38 1.06
C LYS A 105 11.55 -8.11 0.67
N PRO A 106 10.85 -6.97 0.50
CA PRO A 106 11.50 -5.72 0.14
C PRO A 106 12.41 -5.22 1.28
N LYS A 107 13.35 -4.34 0.97
CA LYS A 107 14.19 -3.68 1.98
C LYS A 107 13.41 -2.62 2.75
N ILE A 108 12.48 -1.94 2.06
CA ILE A 108 11.65 -0.86 2.59
C ILE A 108 10.21 -1.13 2.16
N PHE A 109 9.25 -0.76 3.00
CA PHE A 109 7.87 -0.64 2.56
C PHE A 109 7.31 0.73 2.96
N VAL A 110 6.28 1.18 2.24
CA VAL A 110 5.46 2.34 2.60
C VAL A 110 4.04 1.87 2.75
N PHE A 111 3.47 2.11 3.93
CA PHE A 111 2.09 1.80 4.24
C PHE A 111 1.35 3.11 4.47
N GLU A 112 0.45 3.46 3.56
CA GLU A 112 -0.37 4.67 3.68
C GLU A 112 -1.76 4.33 4.19
N ASN A 113 -2.33 5.21 5.02
CA ASN A 113 -3.71 5.08 5.46
C ASN A 113 -4.30 6.39 5.99
N VAL A 114 -5.62 6.39 6.21
CA VAL A 114 -6.31 7.51 6.83
C VAL A 114 -5.96 7.67 8.31
N VAL A 115 -5.87 8.91 8.79
CA VAL A 115 -5.62 9.23 10.22
C VAL A 115 -6.60 8.54 11.17
N GLY A 116 -7.82 8.26 10.69
CA GLY A 116 -8.81 7.47 11.43
C GLY A 116 -8.26 6.15 11.99
N LEU A 117 -7.32 5.50 11.29
CA LEU A 117 -6.66 4.26 11.70
C LEU A 117 -6.05 4.35 13.12
N MET A 118 -5.50 5.51 13.47
CA MET A 118 -4.84 5.75 14.76
C MET A 118 -5.79 5.62 15.96
N SER A 119 -7.08 5.90 15.74
CA SER A 119 -8.12 5.88 16.78
C SER A 119 -8.99 4.62 16.75
N MET A 120 -8.92 3.83 15.68
CA MET A 120 -9.72 2.62 15.49
C MET A 120 -9.51 1.61 16.61
N GLN A 121 -10.63 1.05 17.10
CA GLN A 121 -10.63 0.13 18.24
C GLN A 121 -9.86 0.70 19.46
N LYS A 122 -10.01 2.01 19.72
CA LYS A 122 -9.28 2.73 20.78
C LYS A 122 -7.75 2.65 20.60
N GLY A 123 -7.28 2.68 19.36
CA GLY A 123 -5.88 2.59 18.96
C GLY A 123 -5.27 1.18 19.04
N GLN A 124 -6.07 0.15 19.33
CA GLN A 124 -5.56 -1.24 19.36
C GLN A 124 -5.17 -1.74 17.97
N LEU A 125 -5.92 -1.35 16.95
CA LEU A 125 -5.67 -1.80 15.58
C LEU A 125 -4.32 -1.30 15.07
N PHE A 126 -4.02 -0.01 15.23
CA PHE A 126 -2.72 0.56 14.85
C PHE A 126 -1.56 -0.16 15.57
N LYS A 127 -1.70 -0.43 16.88
CA LYS A 127 -0.70 -1.20 17.64
C LYS A 127 -0.50 -2.62 17.08
N GLN A 128 -1.59 -3.31 16.71
CA GLN A 128 -1.52 -4.64 16.11
C GLN A 128 -0.81 -4.61 14.75
N ILE A 129 -1.10 -3.60 13.92
CA ILE A 129 -0.43 -3.39 12.62
C ILE A 129 1.07 -3.18 12.82
N CYS A 130 1.46 -2.25 13.69
CA CYS A 130 2.87 -2.00 14.00
C CYS A 130 3.59 -3.25 14.53
N ASN A 131 2.95 -4.01 15.42
CA ASN A 131 3.54 -5.24 15.94
C ASN A 131 3.75 -6.28 14.83
N ALA A 132 2.78 -6.46 13.94
CA ALA A 132 2.87 -7.42 12.83
C ALA A 132 4.01 -7.09 11.84
N PHE A 133 4.31 -5.79 11.63
CA PHE A 133 5.47 -5.40 10.83
C PHE A 133 6.79 -5.62 11.58
N LYS A 134 6.85 -5.29 12.89
CA LYS A 134 8.05 -5.52 13.71
C LYS A 134 8.40 -7.00 13.85
N GLU A 135 7.41 -7.87 13.94
CA GLU A 135 7.58 -9.33 13.97
C GLU A 135 8.23 -9.88 12.68
N ARG A 136 8.14 -9.15 11.56
CA ARG A 136 8.82 -9.45 10.30
C ARG A 136 10.23 -8.87 10.20
N GLY A 137 10.71 -8.23 11.26
CA GLY A 137 12.05 -7.67 11.34
C GLY A 137 12.18 -6.24 10.80
N TYR A 138 11.07 -5.57 10.50
CA TYR A 138 11.11 -4.17 10.05
C TYR A 138 11.22 -3.20 11.22
N ILE A 139 12.03 -2.15 11.03
CA ILE A 139 12.07 -0.98 11.89
C ILE A 139 11.01 0.00 11.38
N LEU A 140 10.20 0.54 12.29
CA LEU A 140 9.09 1.41 11.93
C LEU A 140 9.33 2.83 12.38
N GLU A 141 9.23 3.75 11.43
CA GLU A 141 8.98 5.16 11.65
C GLU A 141 7.57 5.45 11.13
N ASN A 142 6.82 6.31 11.83
CA ASN A 142 5.49 6.72 11.38
C ASN A 142 5.27 8.21 11.61
N ALA A 143 4.47 8.82 10.75
CA ALA A 143 4.11 10.22 10.84
C ALA A 143 2.71 10.47 10.27
N ILE A 144 2.02 11.48 10.82
CA ILE A 144 0.84 12.05 10.18
C ILE A 144 1.32 13.23 9.35
N LEU A 145 1.04 13.20 8.05
CA LEU A 145 1.45 14.23 7.11
C LEU A 145 0.21 14.88 6.50
N ASN A 146 0.20 16.21 6.43
CA ASN A 146 -0.85 16.97 5.76
C ASN A 146 -0.37 17.43 4.39
N ALA A 147 -1.09 17.12 3.31
CA ALA A 147 -0.73 17.53 1.95
C ALA A 147 -0.53 19.05 1.79
N LEU A 148 -1.20 19.85 2.62
CA LEU A 148 -1.03 21.30 2.71
C LEU A 148 0.42 21.72 2.96
N ASP A 149 1.13 20.95 3.79
CA ASP A 149 2.52 21.22 4.18
C ASP A 149 3.53 20.86 3.07
N TYR A 150 3.05 20.20 2.00
CA TYR A 150 3.86 19.72 0.87
C TYR A 150 3.48 20.38 -0.45
N GLY A 151 2.89 21.59 -0.40
CA GLY A 151 2.64 22.42 -1.58
C GLY A 151 1.35 22.08 -2.34
N VAL A 152 0.50 21.22 -1.81
CA VAL A 152 -0.83 20.94 -2.36
C VAL A 152 -1.86 21.76 -1.57
N PRO A 153 -2.66 22.66 -2.19
CA PRO A 153 -3.63 23.49 -1.48
C PRO A 153 -4.89 22.70 -1.07
N GLN A 154 -4.69 21.59 -0.37
CA GLN A 154 -5.71 20.67 0.12
C GLN A 154 -5.37 20.25 1.54
N ILE A 155 -6.32 20.44 2.46
CA ILE A 155 -6.23 19.84 3.80
C ILE A 155 -6.53 18.35 3.64
N ARG A 156 -5.49 17.53 3.72
CA ARG A 156 -5.59 16.08 3.64
C ARG A 156 -4.51 15.47 4.50
N GLU A 157 -4.90 14.93 5.63
CA GLU A 157 -4.01 14.25 6.56
C GLU A 157 -4.09 12.75 6.35
N GLU A 158 -2.93 12.12 6.17
CA GLU A 158 -2.77 10.67 6.09
C GLU A 158 -1.68 10.23 7.07
N VAL A 159 -1.76 9.00 7.56
CA VAL A 159 -0.68 8.33 8.29
C VAL A 159 0.18 7.52 7.34
N PHE A 160 1.49 7.61 7.53
CA PHE A 160 2.52 6.84 6.85
C PHE A 160 3.38 6.09 7.88
#